data_AF-A0A1G3BG91-F1
#
_entry.id   AF-A0A1G3BG91-F1
#
_cell.length_a   1.000
_cell.length_b   1.000
_cell.length_c   1.000
_cell.angle_alpha   90.00
_cell.angle_beta   90.00
_cell.angle_gamma   90.00
#
_symmetry.space_group_name_H-M   'P 1'
#
loop_
_entity.id
_entity.type
_entity.pdbx_description
1 polymer ?
#
loop_
_entity_poly.entity_id
_entity_poly.type
_entity_poly.pdbx_seq_one_letter_code
_entity_poly.pdbx_strand_id
1 'polypeptide(L)'
;MATMTVRGIDTEVAKLLKDQANSEGISVNALLLKMVKESLGVEKKRRTKIYHDLDHLAGTWSEKDLKEFQKNVEDLEKVDKELWK
;
A
#
# COMPACT_ATOMS: atom_id res chain seq x y z
N MET A 1 20.98 4.54 -24.64
CA MET A 1 20.53 4.96 -23.30
C MET A 1 21.54 5.93 -22.76
N ALA A 2 21.12 7.12 -22.34
CA ALA A 2 22.03 8.02 -21.63
C ALA A 2 22.18 7.52 -20.20
N THR A 3 23.42 7.33 -19.75
CA THR A 3 23.72 6.98 -18.37
C THR A 3 23.99 8.27 -17.61
N MET A 4 23.30 8.47 -16.49
CA MET A 4 23.52 9.60 -15.60
C MET A 4 23.81 9.08 -14.20
N THR A 5 24.87 9.59 -13.57
CA THR A 5 25.24 9.24 -12.20
C THR A 5 24.80 10.36 -11.27
N VAL A 6 23.94 10.05 -10.31
CA VAL A 6 23.56 11.00 -9.25
C VAL A 6 24.61 10.92 -8.15
N ARG A 7 25.36 12.01 -7.96
CA ARG A 7 26.40 12.13 -6.91
C ARG A 7 25.84 12.88 -5.71
N GLY A 8 26.43 12.67 -4.53
CA GLY A 8 26.06 13.38 -3.30
C GLY A 8 24.86 12.82 -2.55
N ILE A 9 24.42 11.60 -2.88
CA ILE A 9 23.45 10.87 -2.05
C ILE A 9 24.18 10.40 -0.79
N ASP A 10 23.79 10.96 0.35
CA ASP A 10 24.28 10.52 1.65
C ASP A 10 23.72 9.14 2.04
N THR A 11 24.26 8.57 3.11
CA THR A 11 23.88 7.23 3.59
C THR A 11 22.44 7.13 4.07
N GLU A 12 21.89 8.21 4.61
CA GLU A 12 20.52 8.24 5.12
C GLU A 12 19.53 8.21 3.95
N VAL A 13 19.73 9.07 2.96
CA VAL A 13 18.91 9.10 1.74
C VAL A 13 19.04 7.78 0.97
N ALA A 14 20.24 7.21 0.88
CA ALA A 14 20.45 5.90 0.25
C ALA A 14 19.67 4.77 0.95
N LYS A 15 19.58 4.82 2.28
CA LYS A 15 18.79 3.86 3.06
C LYS A 15 17.30 4.04 2.80
N LEU A 16 16.79 5.28 2.90
CA LEU A 16 15.39 5.59 2.66
C LEU A 16 14.92 5.18 1.25
N LEU A 17 15.76 5.40 0.23
CA LEU A 17 15.48 4.96 -1.14
C LEU A 17 15.37 3.44 -1.25
N LYS A 18 16.24 2.69 -0.57
CA LYS A 18 16.19 1.22 -0.57
C LYS A 18 14.95 0.71 0.17
N ASP A 19 14.64 1.28 1.33
CA ASP A 19 13.48 0.89 2.13
C ASP A 19 12.18 1.16 1.37
N GLN A 20 12.05 2.32 0.73
CA GLN A 20 10.91 2.65 -0.11
C GLN A 20 10.81 1.72 -1.32
N ALA A 21 11.93 1.46 -2.01
CA ALA A 21 11.95 0.58 -3.19
C ALA A 21 11.52 -0.86 -2.82
N ASN A 22 11.97 -1.36 -1.66
CA ASN A 22 11.56 -2.65 -1.12
C ASN A 22 10.05 -2.67 -0.79
N SER A 23 9.53 -1.62 -0.15
CA SER A 23 8.10 -1.52 0.18
C SER A 23 7.20 -1.49 -1.05
N GLU A 24 7.65 -0.86 -2.15
CA GLU A 24 6.93 -0.81 -3.42
C GLU A 24 7.20 -2.02 -4.34
N GLY A 25 8.13 -2.91 -3.97
CA GLY A 25 8.52 -4.07 -4.78
C GLY A 25 9.21 -3.72 -6.10
N ILE A 26 9.91 -2.58 -6.18
CA ILE A 26 10.61 -2.10 -7.39
C ILE A 26 12.09 -1.87 -7.13
N SER A 27 12.89 -1.74 -8.20
CA SER A 27 14.32 -1.40 -8.05
C SER A 27 14.51 0.06 -7.66
N VAL A 28 15.62 0.38 -6.97
CA VAL A 28 15.99 1.76 -6.62
C VAL A 28 16.06 2.67 -7.85
N ASN A 29 16.56 2.15 -8.98
CA ASN A 29 16.60 2.91 -10.23
C ASN A 29 15.18 3.18 -10.77
N ALA A 30 14.28 2.21 -10.71
CA ALA A 30 12.89 2.40 -11.10
C ALA A 30 12.18 3.43 -10.21
N LEU A 31 12.44 3.39 -8.89
CA LEU A 31 11.92 4.39 -7.94
C LEU A 31 12.43 5.79 -8.27
N LEU A 32 13.74 5.96 -8.51
CA LEU A 32 14.33 7.25 -8.88
C LEU A 32 13.74 7.79 -10.18
N LEU A 33 13.59 6.95 -11.21
CA LEU A 33 12.98 7.36 -12.47
C LEU A 33 11.52 7.78 -12.29
N LYS A 34 10.74 7.04 -11.49
CA LYS A 34 9.36 7.39 -11.15
C LYS A 34 9.30 8.77 -10.46
N MET A 35 10.13 9.00 -9.45
CA MET A 35 10.22 10.29 -8.75
C MET A 35 10.59 11.44 -9.70
N VAL A 36 11.57 11.24 -10.58
CA VAL A 36 11.99 12.25 -11.56
C VAL A 36 10.84 12.57 -12.53
N LYS A 37 10.18 11.55 -13.09
CA LYS A 37 9.03 11.76 -13.99
C LYS A 37 7.85 12.45 -13.32
N GLU A 38 7.56 12.10 -12.07
CA GLU A 38 6.52 12.77 -11.28
C GLU A 38 6.89 14.23 -11.01
N SER A 39 8.16 14.51 -10.67
CA SER A 39 8.64 15.88 -10.40
C SER A 39 8.63 16.78 -11.64
N LEU A 40 8.89 16.21 -12.82
CA LEU A 40 8.87 16.90 -14.10
C LEU A 40 7.45 16.98 -14.71
N GLY A 41 6.43 16.42 -14.04
CA GLY A 41 5.06 16.40 -14.52
C GLY A 41 4.82 15.52 -15.76
N VAL A 42 5.78 14.66 -16.10
CA VAL A 42 5.69 13.71 -17.24
C VAL A 42 4.70 12.57 -16.91
N GLU A 43 4.68 12.15 -15.65
CA GLU A 43 3.69 11.22 -15.12
C GLU A 43 2.87 11.90 -14.02
N LYS A 44 1.53 11.76 -14.09
CA LYS A 44 0.66 12.26 -13.03
C LYS A 44 0.87 11.38 -11.80
N LYS A 45 1.16 12.02 -10.65
CA LYS A 45 1.12 11.34 -9.34
C LYS A 45 -0.16 10.54 -9.23
N ARG A 46 -0.05 9.25 -8.84
CA ARG A 46 -1.22 8.45 -8.48
C ARG A 46 -1.98 9.23 -7.41
N ARG A 47 -3.23 9.59 -7.71
CA ARG A 47 -4.08 10.34 -6.77
C ARG A 47 -4.45 9.50 -5.55
N THR A 48 -4.42 8.18 -5.68
CA THR A 48 -4.63 7.24 -4.58
C THR A 48 -3.31 6.90 -3.91
N LYS A 49 -3.16 7.31 -2.65
CA LYS A 49 -2.10 6.85 -1.77
C LYS A 49 -2.44 5.43 -1.31
N ILE A 50 -1.49 4.50 -1.48
CA ILE A 50 -1.59 3.15 -0.93
C ILE A 50 -1.09 3.22 0.51
N TYR A 51 -1.88 2.70 1.44
CA TYR A 51 -1.54 2.62 2.86
C TYR A 51 -1.34 1.16 3.24
N HIS A 52 -0.39 0.90 4.14
CA HIS A 52 0.03 -0.43 4.58
C HIS A 52 -0.06 -0.59 6.11
N ASP A 53 -0.63 0.39 6.80
CA ASP A 53 -0.77 0.42 8.25
C ASP A 53 -1.66 -0.71 8.80
N LEU A 54 -2.57 -1.23 7.98
CA LEU A 54 -3.47 -2.35 8.33
C LEU A 54 -3.02 -3.71 7.76
N ASP A 55 -1.93 -3.77 7.01
CA ASP A 55 -1.49 -5.03 6.35
C ASP A 55 -1.23 -6.15 7.36
N HIS A 56 -0.76 -5.80 8.56
CA HIS A 56 -0.50 -6.74 9.65
C HIS A 56 -1.77 -7.39 10.22
N LEU A 57 -2.96 -6.87 9.91
CA LEU A 57 -4.24 -7.47 10.30
C LEU A 57 -4.75 -8.50 9.28
N ALA A 58 -4.19 -8.52 8.07
CA ALA A 58 -4.64 -9.44 7.04
C ALA A 58 -4.23 -10.89 7.39
N GLY A 59 -5.21 -11.80 7.45
CA GLY A 59 -4.97 -13.22 7.69
C GLY A 59 -4.66 -13.59 9.15
N THR A 60 -4.92 -12.71 10.11
CA THR A 60 -4.67 -12.97 11.54
C THR A 60 -5.79 -13.71 12.27
N TRP A 61 -6.93 -13.94 11.61
CA TRP A 61 -8.09 -14.59 12.23
C TRP A 61 -7.84 -16.06 12.52
N SER A 62 -8.10 -16.45 13.76
CA SER A 62 -8.22 -17.85 14.15
C SER A 62 -9.62 -18.38 13.82
N GLU A 63 -9.79 -19.71 13.89
CA GLU A 63 -11.12 -20.32 13.77
C GLU A 63 -12.09 -19.86 14.87
N LYS A 64 -11.57 -19.49 16.04
CA LYS A 64 -12.39 -18.97 17.14
C LYS A 64 -12.94 -17.58 16.79
N ASP A 65 -12.08 -16.72 16.25
CA ASP A 65 -12.47 -15.36 15.84
C ASP A 65 -13.53 -15.42 14.74
N LEU A 66 -13.37 -16.35 13.78
CA LEU A 66 -14.38 -16.60 12.75
C LEU A 66 -15.74 -16.99 13.34
N LYS A 67 -15.77 -17.95 14.28
CA LYS A 67 -17.02 -18.42 14.92
C LYS A 67 -17.69 -17.30 15.72
N GLU A 68 -16.90 -16.52 16.46
CA GLU A 68 -17.40 -15.39 17.23
C GLU A 68 -17.98 -14.30 16.32
N PHE A 69 -17.26 -13.96 15.24
CA PHE A 69 -17.73 -13.01 14.24
C PHE A 69 -19.05 -13.48 13.61
N GLN A 70 -19.11 -14.72 13.11
CA GLN A 70 -20.32 -15.28 12.49
C GLN A 70 -21.54 -15.23 13.42
N LYS A 71 -21.35 -15.57 14.69
CA LYS A 71 -22.41 -15.47 15.70
C LYS A 71 -22.90 -14.02 15.87
N ASN A 72 -21.98 -13.05 15.88
CA ASN A 72 -22.32 -11.65 16.10
C ASN A 72 -22.98 -10.99 14.87
N VAL A 73 -22.73 -11.49 13.66
CA VAL A 73 -23.32 -10.94 12.42
C VAL A 73 -24.53 -11.73 11.93
N GLU A 74 -24.95 -12.80 12.62
CA GLU A 74 -26.06 -13.67 12.23
C GLU A 74 -27.36 -12.89 11.94
N ASP A 75 -27.65 -11.85 12.72
CA ASP A 75 -28.84 -11.02 12.52
C ASP A 75 -28.74 -10.10 11.29
N LEU A 76 -27.54 -9.79 10.80
CA LEU A 76 -27.32 -9.01 9.57
C LEU A 76 -27.61 -9.83 8.30
N GLU A 77 -27.61 -11.16 8.38
CA GLU A 77 -27.94 -12.04 7.26
C GLU A 77 -29.45 -12.24 7.07
N LYS A 78 -30.25 -11.84 8.07
CA LYS A 78 -31.72 -11.90 7.99
C LYS A 78 -32.22 -10.69 7.22
N VAL A 79 -32.87 -10.94 6.08
CA VAL A 79 -33.56 -9.88 5.34
C VAL A 79 -34.79 -9.43 6.12
N ASP A 80 -34.68 -8.28 6.77
CA ASP A 80 -35.82 -7.61 7.37
C ASP A 80 -36.62 -6.86 6.30
N LYS A 81 -37.84 -7.33 6.05
CA LYS A 81 -38.74 -6.75 5.03
C LYS A 81 -39.29 -5.39 5.45
N GLU A 82 -39.26 -5.03 6.74
CA GLU A 82 -39.70 -3.73 7.23
C GLU A 82 -38.64 -2.65 6.98
N LEU A 83 -37.35 -3.01 6.94
CA LEU A 83 -36.24 -2.11 6.58
C LEU A 83 -36.18 -1.73 5.08
N TRP A 84 -36.93 -2.43 4.23
CA TRP A 84 -36.96 -2.22 2.77
C TRP A 84 -38.25 -1.55 2.25
N LYS A 85 -39.17 -1.14 3.14
CA LYS A 85 -40.31 -0.28 2.80
C LYS A 85 -39.91 1.19 2.85
#